data_AF-A0A9D4U964-F1
#
_entry.id   AF-A0A9D4U964-F1
#
_cell.length_a   1.000
_cell.length_b   1.000
_cell.length_c   1.000
_cell.angle_alpha   90.00
_cell.angle_beta   90.00
_cell.angle_gamma   90.00
#
_symmetry.space_group_name_H-M   'P 1'
#
loop_
_entity.id
_entity.type
_entity.pdbx_description
1 polymer ?
#
loop_
_entity_poly.entity_id
_entity_poly.type
_entity_poly.pdbx_seq_one_letter_code
_entity_poly.pdbx_strand_id
1 'polypeptide(L)'
;MEILCRFIGTSGDCKFKSGTYWAVGLIVLLVLYFLVFLGIAFKLRKTVSPLNEYRLIRRGGVLSLFLFLLSLVILDTDTNKRPVGRCLLSSAVASTIFYYFWARNGVVVYNVLFHKEEYLTKFNAELRRSPSHHER
;
A
#
# COMPACT_ATOMS: atom_id res chain seq x y z
N MET A 1 5.08 -23.75 -13.00
CA MET A 1 5.85 -23.10 -11.92
C MET A 1 5.80 -24.03 -10.72
N GLU A 2 6.82 -24.87 -10.55
CA GLU A 2 6.84 -25.85 -9.44
C GLU A 2 7.50 -25.23 -8.21
N ILE A 3 6.70 -25.00 -7.17
CA ILE A 3 7.20 -24.60 -5.85
C ILE A 3 7.54 -25.89 -5.11
N LEU A 4 8.82 -26.25 -5.07
CA LEU A 4 9.29 -27.41 -4.33
C LEU A 4 9.61 -26.98 -2.89
N CYS A 5 8.61 -26.97 -1.99
CA CYS A 5 8.89 -26.76 -0.56
C CYS A 5 9.53 -28.05 -0.02
N ARG A 6 10.85 -28.06 0.09
CA ARG A 6 11.62 -29.17 0.67
C ARG A 6 11.77 -28.89 2.16
N PHE A 7 11.08 -29.67 2.99
CA PHE A 7 11.32 -29.68 4.44
C PHE A 7 12.71 -30.27 4.71
N ILE A 8 13.70 -29.44 5.00
CA ILE A 8 14.99 -29.86 5.53
C ILE A 8 15.11 -29.24 6.93
N GLY A 9 14.82 -30.03 7.96
CA GLY A 9 14.87 -29.61 9.38
C GLY A 9 13.62 -28.86 9.88
N THR A 10 13.70 -28.34 11.11
CA THR A 10 12.62 -27.63 11.84
C THR A 10 12.19 -26.30 11.21
N SER A 11 12.82 -25.87 10.11
CA SER A 11 12.47 -24.67 9.35
C SER A 11 12.09 -25.06 7.93
N GLY A 12 10.79 -24.99 7.62
CA GLY A 12 10.27 -25.16 6.27
C GLY A 12 10.55 -23.92 5.42
N ASP A 13 11.72 -23.86 4.78
CA ASP A 13 12.06 -22.80 3.83
C ASP A 13 11.64 -23.22 2.41
N CYS A 14 10.73 -22.47 1.78
CA CYS A 14 10.40 -22.69 0.36
C CYS A 14 11.47 -22.04 -0.51
N LYS A 15 12.25 -22.86 -1.22
CA LYS A 15 13.30 -22.42 -2.15
C LYS A 15 12.83 -22.60 -3.59
N PHE A 16 12.93 -21.54 -4.38
CA PHE A 16 12.64 -21.59 -5.81
C PHE A 16 13.85 -22.13 -6.59
N LYS A 17 13.65 -23.20 -7.37
CA LYS A 17 14.70 -23.91 -8.13
C LYS A 17 15.40 -23.04 -9.20
N SER A 18 14.70 -22.04 -9.75
CA SER A 18 15.25 -21.01 -10.67
C SER A 18 14.92 -19.57 -10.25
N GLY A 19 14.53 -19.38 -8.98
CA GLY A 19 13.87 -18.14 -8.54
C GLY A 19 14.79 -16.93 -8.36
N THR A 20 16.11 -17.11 -8.34
CA THR A 20 17.05 -16.00 -8.10
C THR A 20 16.96 -14.93 -9.19
N TYR A 21 16.94 -15.32 -10.46
CA TYR A 21 16.83 -14.37 -11.58
C TYR A 21 15.49 -13.64 -11.59
N TRP A 22 14.41 -14.34 -11.28
CA TRP A 22 13.07 -13.76 -11.18
C TRP A 22 12.92 -12.80 -10.00
N ALA A 23 13.44 -13.17 -8.83
CA ALA A 23 13.44 -12.33 -7.64
C ALA A 23 14.26 -11.05 -7.87
N VAL A 24 15.45 -11.18 -8.45
CA VAL A 24 16.30 -10.03 -8.80
C VAL A 24 15.59 -9.14 -9.83
N GLY A 25 15.00 -9.72 -10.88
CA GLY A 25 14.24 -8.96 -11.88
C GLY A 25 13.07 -8.18 -11.28
N LEU A 26 12.32 -8.79 -10.36
CA LEU A 26 11.22 -8.11 -9.64
C LEU A 26 11.73 -6.97 -8.75
N ILE A 27 12.85 -7.17 -8.04
CA ILE A 27 13.46 -6.11 -7.22
C ILE A 27 13.90 -4.92 -8.09
N VAL A 28 14.55 -5.18 -9.23
CA VAL A 28 14.97 -4.12 -10.15
C VAL A 28 13.77 -3.35 -10.71
N LEU A 29 12.71 -4.06 -11.09
CA LEU A 29 11.47 -3.43 -11.56
C LEU A 29 10.83 -2.56 -10.48
N LEU A 30 10.81 -3.02 -9.23
CA LEU A 30 10.32 -2.26 -8.08
C LEU A 30 11.13 -0.99 -7.83
N VAL A 31 12.46 -1.05 -7.95
CA VAL A 31 13.32 0.14 -7.84
C VAL A 31 12.97 1.15 -8.93
N LEU A 32 12.83 0.72 -10.19
CA LEU A 32 12.42 1.59 -11.29
C LEU A 32 11.04 2.21 -11.04
N TYR A 33 10.08 1.42 -10.58
CA TYR A 33 8.75 1.91 -10.19
C TYR A 33 8.84 3.03 -9.14
N PHE A 34 9.66 2.86 -8.10
CA PHE A 34 9.81 3.87 -7.06
C PHE A 34 10.52 5.14 -7.55
N LEU A 35 11.49 5.03 -8.47
CA LEU A 35 12.13 6.20 -9.09
C LEU A 35 11.13 7.02 -9.92
N VAL A 36 10.31 6.35 -10.73
CA VAL A 36 9.22 7.01 -11.49
C VAL A 36 8.22 7.65 -10.53
N PHE A 37 7.83 6.93 -9.47
CA PHE A 37 6.94 7.46 -8.43
C PHE A 37 7.51 8.72 -7.79
N LEU A 38 8.79 8.76 -7.43
CA LEU A 38 9.42 9.94 -6.82
C LEU A 38 9.37 11.16 -7.77
N GLY A 39 9.62 10.96 -9.06
CA GLY A 39 9.50 12.02 -10.07
C GLY A 39 8.07 12.59 -10.16
N ILE A 40 7.07 11.70 -10.22
CA ILE A 40 5.65 12.09 -10.23
C ILE A 40 5.26 12.76 -8.92
N ALA A 41 5.65 12.21 -7.78
CA ALA A 41 5.36 12.74 -6.44
C ALA A 41 5.96 14.12 -6.22
N PHE A 42 7.16 14.38 -6.76
CA PHE A 42 7.78 15.70 -6.73
C PHE A 42 6.99 16.71 -7.57
N LYS A 43 6.54 16.32 -8.77
CA LYS A 43 5.68 17.16 -9.62
C LYS A 43 4.33 17.47 -8.96
N LEU A 44 3.70 16.46 -8.35
CA LEU A 44 2.41 16.57 -7.66
C LEU A 44 2.48 17.39 -6.36
N ARG A 45 3.66 17.71 -5.82
CA ARG A 45 3.80 18.51 -4.60
C ARG A 45 3.15 19.89 -4.70
N LYS A 46 3.10 20.47 -5.90
CA LYS A 46 2.55 21.82 -6.14
C LYS A 46 1.06 21.81 -6.51
N THR A 47 0.47 20.63 -6.73
CA THR A 47 -0.92 20.49 -7.14
C THR A 47 -1.81 20.33 -5.91
N VAL A 48 -2.77 21.23 -5.74
CA VAL A 48 -3.79 21.14 -4.70
C VAL A 48 -5.06 20.60 -5.34
N SER A 49 -5.58 19.47 -4.86
CA SER A 49 -6.91 18.98 -5.26
C SER A 49 -7.90 19.12 -4.11
N PRO A 50 -9.19 19.41 -4.40
CA PRO A 50 -10.23 19.57 -3.40
C PRO A 50 -10.46 18.30 -2.55
N LEU A 51 -10.15 17.12 -3.09
CA LEU A 51 -10.31 15.82 -2.41
C LEU A 51 -9.03 15.32 -1.72
N ASN A 52 -7.95 16.11 -1.71
CA ASN A 52 -6.69 15.79 -1.02
C ASN A 52 -6.02 14.47 -1.46
N GLU A 53 -6.44 13.90 -2.59
CA GLU A 53 -6.02 12.58 -3.10
C GLU A 53 -4.52 12.53 -3.40
N TYR A 54 -3.96 13.61 -3.95
CA TYR A 54 -2.53 13.70 -4.25
C TYR A 54 -1.66 13.69 -2.99
N ARG A 55 -2.16 14.26 -1.88
CA ARG A 55 -1.46 14.22 -0.59
C ARG A 55 -1.46 12.81 -0.02
N LEU A 56 -2.56 12.07 -0.18
CA LEU A 56 -2.67 10.68 0.23
C LEU A 56 -1.74 9.78 -0.60
N ILE A 57 -1.78 9.89 -1.93
CA ILE A 57 -0.90 9.14 -2.85
C ILE A 57 0.57 9.40 -2.53
N ARG A 58 0.95 10.67 -2.31
CA ARG A 58 2.33 11.02 -1.98
C ARG A 58 2.78 10.44 -0.64
N ARG A 59 2.00 10.65 0.43
CA ARG A 59 2.35 10.15 1.77
C ARG A 59 2.39 8.62 1.80
N GLY A 60 1.40 8.01 1.18
CA GLY A 60 1.30 6.56 1.08
C GLY A 60 2.43 5.94 0.26
N GLY A 61 2.78 6.53 -0.88
CA GLY A 61 3.88 6.00 -1.69
C GLY A 61 5.26 6.21 -1.06
N VAL A 62 5.47 7.29 -0.28
CA VAL A 62 6.68 7.44 0.56
C VAL A 62 6.74 6.36 1.64
N LEU A 63 5.61 6.05 2.30
CA LEU A 63 5.54 4.97 3.27
C LEU A 63 5.84 3.60 2.61
N SER A 64 5.29 3.35 1.42
CA SER A 64 5.56 2.15 0.63
C SER A 64 7.05 2.02 0.27
N LEU A 65 7.69 3.12 -0.13
CA LEU A 65 9.13 3.15 -0.41
C LEU A 65 9.96 2.81 0.83
N PHE A 66 9.60 3.37 1.98
CA PHE A 66 10.29 3.08 3.24
C PHE A 66 10.17 1.59 3.61
N LEU A 67 8.99 1.00 3.45
CA LEU A 67 8.75 -0.42 3.72
C LEU A 67 9.48 -1.34 2.76
N PHE A 68 9.59 -0.94 1.48
CA PHE A 68 10.39 -1.66 0.50
C PHE A 68 11.86 -1.69 0.90
N LEU A 69 12.44 -0.54 1.26
CA LEU A 69 13.82 -0.45 1.75
C LEU A 69 14.03 -1.27 3.02
N LEU A 70 13.10 -1.17 3.98
CA LEU A 70 13.14 -1.96 5.21
C LEU A 70 13.09 -3.47 4.92
N SER A 71 12.28 -3.89 3.95
CA SER A 71 12.20 -5.29 3.51
C SER A 71 13.50 -5.76 2.89
N LEU A 72 14.18 -4.92 2.10
CA LEU A 72 15.51 -5.24 1.56
C LEU A 72 16.56 -5.43 2.66
N VAL A 73 16.57 -4.55 3.68
CA VAL A 73 17.49 -4.68 4.83
C VAL A 73 17.20 -5.97 5.60
N ILE A 74 15.93 -6.33 5.80
CA ILE A 74 15.55 -7.57 6.50
C ILE A 74 15.96 -8.82 5.70
N LEU A 75 15.90 -8.76 4.38
CA LEU A 75 16.37 -9.83 3.48
C LEU A 75 17.90 -9.95 3.53
N ASP A 76 18.62 -8.84 3.44
CA ASP A 76 20.10 -8.82 3.46
C ASP A 76 20.68 -9.30 4.80
N THR A 77 20.04 -8.90 5.90
CA THR A 77 20.46 -9.29 7.27
C THR A 77 19.96 -10.67 7.70
N ASP A 78 19.24 -11.40 6.83
CA ASP A 78 18.63 -12.70 7.15
C ASP A 78 17.68 -12.66 8.38
N THR A 79 17.23 -11.47 8.77
CA THR A 79 16.39 -11.26 9.96
C THR A 79 15.00 -11.89 9.77
N ASN A 80 14.59 -12.15 8.53
CA ASN A 80 13.39 -12.92 8.17
C ASN A 80 13.39 -14.37 8.68
N LYS A 81 14.56 -14.94 9.02
CA LYS A 81 14.67 -16.28 9.62
C LYS A 81 14.30 -16.27 11.10
N ARG A 82 14.31 -15.10 11.74
CA ARG A 82 13.92 -14.91 13.14
C ARG A 82 12.43 -14.57 13.25
N PRO A 83 11.73 -15.06 14.29
CA PRO A 83 10.31 -14.78 14.49
C PRO A 83 10.04 -13.27 14.61
N VAL A 84 10.93 -12.53 15.28
CA VAL A 84 10.83 -11.07 15.43
C VAL A 84 10.80 -10.35 14.07
N GLY A 85 11.66 -10.74 13.13
CA GLY A 85 11.70 -10.14 11.79
C GLY A 85 10.43 -10.41 10.99
N ARG A 86 9.87 -11.64 11.09
CA ARG A 86 8.61 -12.01 10.45
C ARG A 86 7.44 -11.20 11.02
N CYS A 87 7.35 -11.10 12.34
CA CYS A 87 6.32 -10.31 13.02
C CYS A 87 6.40 -8.82 12.64
N LEU A 88 7.60 -8.26 12.53
CA LEU A 88 7.82 -6.87 12.15
C LEU A 88 7.37 -6.60 10.70
N LEU A 89 7.68 -7.50 9.75
CA LEU A 89 7.19 -7.39 8.38
C LEU A 89 5.66 -7.46 8.30
N SER A 90 5.05 -8.43 8.98
CA SER A 90 3.59 -8.59 9.01
C SER A 90 2.90 -7.38 9.65
N SER A 91 3.42 -6.87 10.76
CA SER A 91 2.85 -5.70 11.44
C SER A 91 3.00 -4.43 10.60
N ALA A 92 4.10 -4.28 9.88
CA ALA A 92 4.34 -3.14 9.01
C ALA A 92 3.35 -3.12 7.82
N VAL A 93 3.10 -4.26 7.19
CA VAL A 93 2.08 -4.40 6.14
C VAL A 93 0.67 -4.13 6.69
N ALA A 94 0.32 -4.72 7.83
CA ALA A 94 -0.98 -4.50 8.47
C ALA A 94 -1.21 -3.02 8.83
N SER A 95 -0.21 -2.37 9.41
CA SER A 95 -0.25 -0.94 9.77
C SER A 95 -0.43 -0.05 8.54
N THR A 96 0.17 -0.44 7.42
CA THR A 96 0.03 0.30 6.15
C THR A 96 -1.39 0.21 5.62
N ILE A 97 -1.96 -0.99 5.58
CA ILE A 97 -3.35 -1.21 5.16
C ILE A 97 -4.30 -0.41 6.06
N PHE A 98 -4.08 -0.46 7.37
CA PHE A 98 -4.87 0.27 8.35
C PHE A 98 -4.76 1.79 8.15
N TYR A 99 -3.55 2.30 7.96
CA TYR A 99 -3.32 3.72 7.67
C TYR A 99 -4.07 4.17 6.41
N TYR A 100 -3.98 3.43 5.31
CA TYR A 100 -4.69 3.78 4.07
C TYR A 100 -6.21 3.73 4.23
N PHE A 101 -6.73 2.74 4.96
CA PHE A 101 -8.15 2.64 5.25
C PHE A 101 -8.65 3.90 5.96
N TRP A 102 -8.00 4.31 7.05
CA TRP A 102 -8.42 5.48 7.83
C TRP A 102 -8.13 6.79 7.12
N ALA A 103 -7.02 6.91 6.40
CA ALA A 103 -6.68 8.13 5.69
C ALA A 103 -7.65 8.41 4.52
N ARG A 104 -8.29 7.39 3.95
CA ARG A 104 -9.32 7.53 2.90
C ARG A 104 -10.73 7.61 3.47
N ASN A 105 -11.08 6.76 4.43
CA ASN A 105 -12.47 6.59 4.88
C ASN A 105 -12.75 7.25 6.23
N GLY A 106 -11.74 7.69 6.98
CA GLY A 106 -11.90 8.15 8.36
C GLY A 106 -12.86 9.34 8.49
N VAL A 107 -12.83 10.28 7.55
CA VAL A 107 -13.77 11.42 7.53
C VAL A 107 -15.20 10.96 7.28
N VAL A 108 -15.40 10.01 6.37
CA VAL A 108 -16.73 9.44 6.08
C VAL A 108 -17.25 8.70 7.30
N VAL A 109 -16.44 7.82 7.90
CA VAL A 109 -16.80 7.06 9.11
C VAL A 109 -17.14 8.02 10.26
N TYR A 110 -16.33 9.05 10.49
CA TYR A 110 -16.59 10.06 11.51
C TYR A 110 -17.92 10.80 11.28
N ASN A 111 -18.17 11.26 10.05
CA ASN A 111 -19.40 11.99 9.73
C ASN A 111 -20.64 11.09 9.84
N VAL A 112 -20.55 9.83 9.44
CA VAL A 112 -21.65 8.86 9.60
C VAL A 112 -21.94 8.55 11.07
N LEU A 113 -20.92 8.43 11.91
CA LEU A 113 -21.07 8.11 13.33
C LEU A 113 -21.57 9.28 14.17
N PHE A 114 -21.08 10.50 13.92
CA PHE A 114 -21.35 11.66 14.77
C PHE A 114 -22.26 12.71 14.16
N HIS A 115 -22.36 12.80 12.83
CA HIS A 115 -23.07 13.88 12.11
C HIS A 115 -23.95 13.31 10.97
N LYS A 116 -24.64 12.20 11.26
CA LYS A 116 -25.31 11.36 10.25
C LYS A 116 -26.30 12.12 9.37
N GLU A 117 -27.15 12.96 9.95
CA GLU A 117 -28.21 13.67 9.20
C GLU A 117 -27.64 14.74 8.26
N GLU A 118 -26.65 15.50 8.72
CA GLU A 118 -25.96 16.50 7.90
C GLU A 118 -25.16 15.85 6.77
N TYR A 119 -24.58 14.67 7.04
CA TYR A 119 -23.89 13.89 6.02
C TYR A 119 -24.85 13.36 4.96
N LEU A 120 -25.98 12.77 5.36
CA LEU A 120 -26.98 12.22 4.42
C LEU A 120 -27.61 13.30 3.53
N THR A 121 -27.86 14.49 4.07
CA THR A 121 -28.38 15.62 3.30
C THR A 121 -27.38 16.12 2.27
N LYS A 122 -26.11 16.30 2.64
CA LYS A 122 -25.03 16.66 1.70
C LYS A 122 -24.82 15.57 0.63
N PHE A 123 -24.78 14.31 1.04
CA PHE A 123 -24.58 13.18 0.13
C PHE A 123 -25.72 13.02 -0.88
N ASN A 124 -26.98 13.14 -0.44
CA ASN A 124 -28.14 13.11 -1.34
C ASN A 124 -28.15 14.32 -2.29
N ALA A 125 -27.71 15.49 -1.84
CA ALA A 125 -27.58 16.67 -2.71
C ALA A 125 -26.49 16.48 -3.78
N GLU A 126 -25.37 15.81 -3.44
CA GLU A 126 -24.32 15.43 -4.38
C GLU A 126 -24.78 14.37 -5.39
N LEU A 127 -25.47 13.33 -4.93
CA LEU A 127 -26.08 12.30 -5.79
C LEU A 127 -27.05 12.90 -6.81
N ARG A 128 -27.87 13.86 -6.39
CA ARG A 128 -28.81 14.57 -7.30
C ARG A 128 -28.11 15.50 -8.29
N ARG A 129 -26.87 15.90 -8.01
CA ARG A 129 -26.07 16.79 -8.88
C ARG A 129 -25.32 16.05 -9.97
N SER A 130 -24.99 14.77 -9.77
CA SER A 130 -24.42 13.92 -10.81
C SER A 130 -25.55 13.38 -11.69
N PRO A 131 -25.73 13.88 -12.93
CA PRO A 131 -26.73 13.30 -13.81
C PRO A 131 -26.31 11.87 -14.14
N SER A 132 -27.20 10.91 -13.87
CA SER A 132 -27.06 9.53 -14.33
C SER A 132 -26.96 9.54 -15.84
N HIS A 133 -25.77 9.28 -16.36
CA HIS A 133 -25.49 9.20 -17.80
C HIS A 133 -26.10 7.93 -18.46
N HIS A 134 -27.18 7.37 -17.89
CA HIS A 134 -27.81 6.10 -18.27
C HIS A 134 -29.23 6.23 -18.83
N GLU A 135 -29.70 7.44 -19.13
CA GLU A 135 -30.89 7.64 -19.96
C GLU A 135 -30.49 8.32 -21.28
N ARG A 136 -29.96 7.53 -22.21
CA ARG A 136 -30.05 7.78 -23.65
C ARG A 136 -29.76 6.53 -24.46
#